data_AF-A0A725RRS6-F1
#
_entry.id   AF-A0A725RRS6-F1
#
_cell.length_a   1.000
_cell.length_b   1.000
_cell.length_c   1.000
_cell.angle_alpha   90.00
_cell.angle_beta   90.00
_cell.angle_gamma   90.00
#
_symmetry.space_group_name_H-M   'P 1'
#
loop_
_entity.id
_entity.type
_entity.pdbx_description
1 polymer ?
#
loop_
_entity_poly.entity_id
_entity_poly.type
_entity_poly.pdbx_seq_one_letter_code
_entity_poly.pdbx_strand_id
1 'polypeptide(L)'
;MNNEMSSLGTQKAEGPFVLLTLVGEGFIFDERHEIVRINGRPKQIGVKRNYFESDLGEGKAKYWTLDINEAHVFPTLDAATEQLCKLSRPHLIKIRKLIQENK
;
A
#
# COMPACT_ATOMS: atom_id res chain seq x y z
N MET A 1 -31.40 19.69 30.80
CA MET A 1 -30.83 18.97 29.64
C MET A 1 -29.33 19.02 29.80
N ASN A 2 -28.71 17.91 30.22
CA ASN A 2 -27.26 17.83 30.34
C ASN A 2 -26.69 17.69 28.92
N ASN A 3 -25.93 18.68 28.48
CA ASN A 3 -25.14 18.60 27.27
C ASN A 3 -23.96 17.67 27.60
N GLU A 4 -24.07 16.39 27.26
CA GLU A 4 -22.91 15.50 27.32
C GLU A 4 -21.91 15.98 26.26
N MET A 5 -20.93 16.77 26.70
CA MET A 5 -19.75 17.11 25.90
C MET A 5 -18.98 15.82 25.68
N SER A 6 -19.18 15.17 24.54
CA SER A 6 -18.35 14.06 24.11
C SER A 6 -16.90 14.55 24.02
N SER A 7 -16.01 14.05 24.87
CA SER A 7 -14.58 14.35 24.80
C SER A 7 -13.95 13.48 23.72
N LEU A 8 -13.74 14.05 22.54
CA LEU A 8 -13.03 13.37 21.47
C LEU A 8 -11.54 13.23 21.84
N GLY A 9 -10.97 12.04 21.63
CA GLY A 9 -9.56 11.74 21.84
C GLY A 9 -8.96 11.01 20.63
N THR A 10 -7.64 10.86 20.60
CA THR A 10 -6.94 10.05 19.59
C THR A 10 -6.31 8.84 20.24
N GLN A 11 -6.18 7.75 19.48
CA GLN A 11 -5.47 6.56 19.90
C GLN A 11 -4.46 6.19 18.81
N LYS A 12 -3.24 5.86 19.25
CA LYS A 12 -2.21 5.35 18.35
C LYS A 12 -2.66 4.00 17.79
N ALA A 13 -2.66 3.89 16.46
CA ALA A 13 -3.03 2.65 15.79
C ALA A 13 -1.86 1.67 15.81
N GLU A 14 -1.94 0.71 16.73
CA GLU A 14 -0.97 -0.36 16.92
C GLU A 14 -1.28 -1.58 16.03
N GLY A 15 -0.24 -2.30 15.63
CA GLY A 15 -0.33 -3.60 14.98
C GLY A 15 0.63 -3.76 13.80
N PRO A 16 0.71 -4.97 13.24
CA PRO A 16 1.56 -5.20 12.08
C PRO A 16 0.95 -4.53 10.84
N PHE A 17 1.59 -3.49 10.33
CA PHE A 17 1.22 -2.82 9.09
C PHE A 17 2.22 -3.13 7.99
N VAL A 18 1.75 -3.18 6.75
CA VAL A 18 2.58 -3.31 5.55
C VAL A 18 2.24 -2.20 4.56
N LEU A 19 3.21 -1.81 3.74
CA LEU A 19 2.97 -1.00 2.56
C LEU A 19 2.72 -1.90 1.36
N LEU A 20 1.64 -1.62 0.64
CA LEU A 20 1.16 -2.38 -0.50
C LEU A 20 1.01 -1.45 -1.70
N THR A 21 1.54 -1.86 -2.84
CA THR A 21 1.19 -1.31 -4.15
C THR A 21 0.68 -2.40 -5.08
N LEU A 22 0.21 -2.01 -6.25
CA LEU A 22 -0.24 -2.92 -7.29
C LEU A 22 0.73 -2.84 -8.46
N VAL A 23 1.20 -4.01 -8.93
CA VAL A 23 2.01 -4.12 -10.14
C VAL A 23 1.23 -4.92 -11.18
N GLY A 24 1.12 -4.37 -12.39
CA GLY A 24 0.54 -5.07 -13.54
C GLY A 24 1.64 -5.69 -14.40
N GLU A 25 1.34 -6.82 -15.04
CA GLU A 25 2.25 -7.52 -15.96
C GLU A 25 2.23 -6.91 -17.37
N GLY A 26 1.26 -6.05 -17.65
CA GLY A 26 1.09 -5.38 -18.94
C GLY A 26 -0.24 -4.64 -19.03
N PHE A 27 -0.59 -4.18 -20.23
CA PHE A 27 -1.87 -3.53 -20.52
C PHE A 27 -2.76 -4.43 -21.38
N ILE A 28 -4.08 -4.26 -21.26
CA ILE A 28 -5.05 -4.88 -22.17
C ILE A 28 -5.15 -4.02 -23.43
N PHE A 29 -5.10 -4.67 -24.58
CA PHE A 29 -5.31 -4.05 -25.89
C PHE A 29 -6.65 -4.50 -26.48
N ASP A 30 -7.29 -3.62 -27.25
CA ASP A 30 -8.47 -3.96 -28.04
C ASP A 30 -8.10 -4.56 -29.41
N GLU A 31 -9.11 -4.86 -30.23
CA GLU A 31 -8.95 -5.41 -31.58
C GLU A 31 -8.18 -4.50 -32.55
N ARG A 32 -8.09 -3.20 -32.25
CA ARG A 32 -7.33 -2.20 -33.01
C ARG A 32 -5.91 -2.01 -32.47
N HIS A 33 -5.49 -2.84 -31.51
CA HIS A 33 -4.23 -2.74 -30.78
C HIS A 33 -4.10 -1.44 -29.96
N GLU A 34 -5.22 -0.84 -29.53
CA GLU A 34 -5.22 0.32 -28.64
C GLU A 34 -5.38 -0.10 -27.17
N ILE A 35 -4.74 0.65 -26.25
CA ILE A 35 -4.83 0.35 -24.82
C ILE A 35 -6.26 0.58 -24.33
N VAL A 36 -6.88 -0.47 -23.81
CA VAL A 36 -8.19 -0.40 -23.15
C VAL A 36 -8.06 0.46 -21.89
N ARG A 37 -8.90 1.49 -21.78
CA ARG A 37 -8.95 2.38 -20.61
C ARG A 37 -10.29 2.26 -19.90
N ILE A 38 -10.27 2.22 -18.58
CA ILE A 38 -11.47 2.33 -17.74
C ILE A 38 -11.31 3.56 -16.85
N ASN A 39 -12.28 4.48 -16.89
CA ASN A 39 -12.23 5.75 -16.16
C ASN A 39 -10.92 6.54 -16.42
N GLY A 40 -10.49 6.58 -17.69
CA GLY A 40 -9.26 7.26 -18.12
C GLY A 40 -7.95 6.52 -17.77
N ARG A 41 -8.00 5.44 -16.99
CA ARG A 41 -6.81 4.67 -16.59
C ARG A 41 -6.60 3.44 -17.49
N PRO A 42 -5.38 3.20 -17.99
CA PRO A 42 -5.05 1.96 -18.68
C PRO A 42 -5.42 0.73 -17.85
N LYS A 43 -6.15 -0.21 -18.46
CA LYS A 43 -6.49 -1.47 -17.83
C LYS A 43 -5.27 -2.38 -17.85
N GLN A 44 -4.83 -2.82 -16.68
CA GLN A 44 -3.68 -3.71 -16.54
C GLN A 44 -4.11 -5.18 -16.45
N ILE A 45 -3.25 -6.07 -16.96
CA ILE A 45 -3.36 -7.53 -16.78
C ILE A 45 -2.49 -8.00 -15.62
N GLY A 46 -2.83 -9.16 -15.04
CA GLY A 46 -1.99 -9.82 -14.05
C GLY A 46 -1.71 -8.94 -12.82
N VAL A 47 -2.67 -8.11 -12.41
CA VAL A 47 -2.47 -7.16 -11.31
C VAL A 47 -2.24 -7.92 -10.01
N LYS A 48 -1.02 -7.85 -9.51
CA LYS A 48 -0.57 -8.51 -8.29
C LYS A 48 -0.32 -7.50 -7.18
N ARG A 49 -0.49 -7.97 -5.95
CA ARG A 49 -0.05 -7.25 -4.76
C ARG A 49 1.47 -7.27 -4.71
N ASN A 50 2.07 -6.12 -4.45
CA ASN A 50 3.50 -5.97 -4.31
C ASN A 50 3.75 -5.20 -3.00
N TYR A 51 4.57 -5.79 -2.13
CA TYR A 51 4.77 -5.34 -0.76
C TYR A 51 6.13 -4.69 -0.62
N PHE A 52 6.21 -3.64 0.19
CA PHE A 52 7.49 -3.01 0.48
C PHE A 52 8.33 -3.94 1.36
N GLU A 53 9.54 -4.26 0.94
CA GLU A 53 10.45 -5.14 1.68
C GLU A 53 11.49 -4.33 2.47
N SER A 54 12.18 -3.39 1.83
CA SER A 54 13.22 -2.61 2.50
C SER A 54 13.60 -1.32 1.78
N ASP A 55 14.12 -0.39 2.58
CA ASP A 55 14.78 0.83 2.11
C ASP A 55 16.29 0.59 2.00
N LEU A 56 16.85 0.68 0.80
CA LEU A 56 18.29 0.50 0.58
C LEU A 56 19.12 1.77 0.87
N GLY A 57 18.47 2.88 1.23
CA GLY A 57 19.10 4.16 1.54
C GLY A 57 18.86 5.25 0.51
N GLU A 58 19.43 6.43 0.77
CA GLU A 58 19.31 7.60 -0.11
C GLU A 58 19.94 7.34 -1.48
N GLY A 59 19.22 7.71 -2.54
CA GLY A 59 19.66 7.49 -3.93
C GLY A 59 19.63 6.04 -4.40
N LYS A 60 19.20 5.08 -3.57
CA LYS A 60 19.07 3.67 -3.96
C LYS A 60 17.62 3.28 -4.26
N ALA A 61 17.48 2.21 -5.05
CA ALA A 61 16.18 1.64 -5.38
C ALA A 61 15.48 1.13 -4.10
N LYS A 62 14.18 1.35 -4.01
CA LYS A 62 13.34 0.77 -2.96
C LYS A 62 12.99 -0.66 -3.36
N TYR A 63 13.10 -1.59 -2.43
CA TYR A 63 12.89 -3.00 -2.74
C TYR A 63 11.45 -3.42 -2.41
N TRP A 64 10.85 -4.16 -3.34
CA TRP A 64 9.48 -4.65 -3.26
C TRP A 64 9.43 -6.14 -3.61
N THR A 65 8.53 -6.87 -2.95
CA THR A 65 8.38 -8.32 -3.07
C THR A 65 6.91 -8.70 -3.32
N LEU A 66 6.70 -9.79 -4.06
CA LEU A 66 5.37 -10.39 -4.24
C LEU A 66 5.00 -11.32 -3.06
N ASP A 67 5.95 -11.70 -2.22
CA ASP A 67 5.71 -12.53 -1.04
C ASP A 67 5.41 -11.65 0.18
N ILE A 68 4.22 -11.82 0.75
CA ILE A 68 3.80 -11.09 1.96
C ILE A 68 4.66 -11.44 3.18
N ASN A 69 5.29 -12.61 3.22
CA ASN A 69 6.15 -13.04 4.32
C ASN A 69 7.50 -12.33 4.32
N GLU A 70 7.92 -11.79 3.18
CA GLU A 70 9.13 -10.99 3.02
C GLU A 70 8.84 -9.49 3.22
N ALA A 71 7.58 -9.09 3.35
CA ALA A 71 7.19 -7.70 3.53
C ALA A 71 7.75 -7.10 4.84
N HIS A 72 8.19 -5.84 4.78
CA HIS A 72 8.51 -5.08 5.97
C HIS A 72 7.25 -4.85 6.81
N VAL A 73 7.30 -5.26 8.07
CA VAL A 73 6.20 -5.08 9.01
C VAL A 73 6.49 -3.90 9.94
N PHE A 74 5.70 -2.85 9.79
CA PHE A 74 5.73 -1.68 10.66
C PHE A 74 4.88 -1.95 11.91
N PRO A 75 5.35 -1.61 13.11
CA PRO A 75 4.60 -1.85 14.36
C PRO A 75 3.41 -0.89 14.56
N THR A 76 3.39 0.24 13.83
CA THR A 76 2.40 1.31 14.00
C THR A 76 2.01 1.93 12.66
N LEU A 77 0.81 2.53 12.62
CA LEU A 77 0.37 3.29 11.44
C LEU A 77 1.28 4.50 11.16
N ASP A 78 1.76 5.15 12.21
CA ASP A 78 2.64 6.32 12.10
C ASP A 78 3.98 5.94 11.45
N ALA A 79 4.61 4.85 11.88
CA ALA A 79 5.85 4.36 11.29
C ALA A 79 5.68 3.96 9.81
N ALA A 80 4.56 3.30 9.48
CA ALA A 80 4.22 3.00 8.10
C ALA A 80 4.00 4.28 7.26
N THR A 81 3.39 5.30 7.85
CA THR A 81 3.13 6.59 7.19
C THR A 81 4.41 7.38 6.97
N GLU A 82 5.32 7.40 7.95
CA GLU A 82 6.65 7.99 7.80
C GLU A 82 7.43 7.35 6.66
N GLN A 83 7.41 6.01 6.56
CA GLN A 83 8.04 5.33 5.44
C GLN A 83 7.35 5.64 4.12
N LEU A 84 6.01 5.64 4.08
CA LEU A 84 5.24 6.00 2.90
C LEU A 84 5.64 7.37 2.33
N CYS A 85 5.83 8.37 3.19
CA CYS A 85 6.23 9.73 2.80
C CYS A 85 7.62 9.80 2.16
N LYS A 86 8.49 8.80 2.38
CA LYS A 86 9.82 8.70 1.76
C LYS A 86 9.80 8.03 0.38
N LEU A 87 8.68 7.40 0.01
CA LEU A 87 8.57 6.64 -1.24
C LEU A 87 8.10 7.52 -2.40
N SER A 88 8.56 7.21 -3.61
CA SER A 88 8.04 7.84 -4.82
C SER A 88 6.57 7.48 -5.03
N ARG A 89 5.75 8.47 -5.40
CA ARG A 89 4.31 8.28 -5.71
C ARG A 89 3.51 7.65 -4.55
N PRO A 90 3.56 8.24 -3.35
CA PRO A 90 2.90 7.68 -2.15
C PRO A 90 1.38 7.50 -2.32
N HIS A 91 0.74 8.29 -3.18
CA HIS A 91 -0.68 8.17 -3.53
C HIS A 91 -1.08 6.80 -4.12
N LEU A 92 -0.14 6.07 -4.73
CA LEU A 92 -0.35 4.72 -5.29
C LEU A 92 -0.15 3.60 -4.27
N ILE A 93 0.38 3.91 -3.10
CA ILE A 93 0.73 2.94 -2.07
C ILE A 93 -0.35 2.99 -0.99
N LYS A 94 -0.66 1.84 -0.41
CA LYS A 94 -1.68 1.67 0.63
C LYS A 94 -1.04 1.06 1.86
N ILE A 95 -1.39 1.57 3.03
CA ILE A 95 -1.09 0.92 4.30
C ILE A 95 -2.20 -0.11 4.59
N ARG A 96 -1.81 -1.32 4.97
CA ARG A 96 -2.73 -2.41 5.35
C ARG A 96 -2.28 -3.03 6.66
N LYS A 97 -3.22 -3.24 7.58
CA LYS A 97 -2.98 -4.03 8.78
C LYS A 97 -3.00 -5.52 8.41
N LEU A 98 -1.96 -6.25 8.78
CA LEU A 98 -1.92 -7.70 8.67
C LEU A 98 -2.88 -8.30 9.70
N ILE A 99 -3.65 -9.28 9.25
CA ILE A 99 -4.51 -10.10 10.10
C ILE A 99 -3.92 -11.50 10.01
N GLN A 100 -3.50 -12.03 11.14
CA GLN A 100 -3.07 -13.41 11.22
C GLN A 100 -4.33 -14.27 11.33
N GLU A 101 -4.68 -14.95 10.25
CA GLU A 101 -5.72 -15.98 10.31
C GLU A 101 -5.10 -17.20 10.98
N ASN A 102 -5.44 -17.43 12.26
CA ASN A 102 -5.14 -18.71 12.89
C ASN A 102 -5.90 -19.78 12.10
N LYS A 103 -5.17 -20.64 11.39
CA LYS A 103 -5.71 -21.86 10.81
C LYS A 103 -5.94 -22.92 11.87
#